data_AF-A0A928A6Y9-F1
#
_entry.id   AF-A0A928A6Y9-F1
#
_cell.length_a   1.000
_cell.length_b   1.000
_cell.length_c   1.000
_cell.angle_alpha   90.00
_cell.angle_beta   90.00
_cell.angle_gamma   90.00
#
_symmetry.space_group_name_H-M   'P 1'
#
loop_
_entity.id
_entity.type
_entity.pdbx_description
1 polymer ?
#
loop_
_entity_poly.entity_id
_entity_poly.type
_entity_poly.pdbx_seq_one_letter_code
_entity_poly.pdbx_strand_id
1 'polypeptide(L)'
;MNNKSTIFTALICSLIILSIIININRISDYLSSLLESEPKVVVPNKNIYALNESFMYVQTTNDFKPLSIQDLKNIIYTAIDSGYKKFTFYCPKEYVKCVDDVTKLTKDQETLTHINNFVSPFNSFSNVKTTINDSGEISLDISYLYTENEIKKINDKIDEIIKNVITNEMDDYEKIKTIHDYLINNSKYDIERNDGKGSVYNSYKAIGPLFEGYATCNGYTDTMAIFLNKLGYKNFKIATTPDNDNLTGHIWNAVYLNDKWLHLDVTWDDPVSESGQDYLLHKYFLITDEELKKADEGKVVVTEHNYLKKIYSEFN
;
A
#
# COMPACT_ATOMS: atom_id res chain seq x y z
N MET A 1 70.46 -40.16 -13.00
CA MET A 1 69.37 -40.29 -12.01
C MET A 1 68.24 -39.25 -12.17
N ASN A 2 68.21 -38.42 -13.23
CA ASN A 2 67.16 -37.38 -13.38
C ASN A 2 65.85 -37.86 -14.02
N ASN A 3 65.84 -38.94 -14.81
CA ASN A 3 64.67 -39.27 -15.65
C ASN A 3 63.46 -39.85 -14.86
N LYS A 4 63.72 -40.57 -13.76
CA LYS A 4 62.66 -41.12 -12.90
C LYS A 4 61.90 -40.04 -12.13
N SER A 5 62.60 -38.99 -11.70
CA SER A 5 61.99 -37.84 -11.02
C SER A 5 61.03 -37.12 -11.96
N THR A 6 61.46 -36.81 -13.18
CA THR A 6 60.65 -36.08 -14.17
C THR A 6 59.40 -36.83 -14.59
N ILE A 7 59.50 -38.16 -14.77
CA ILE A 7 58.35 -39.02 -15.09
C ILE A 7 57.34 -39.03 -13.92
N PHE A 8 57.83 -39.09 -12.69
CA PHE A 8 56.97 -39.07 -11.50
C PHE A 8 56.25 -37.72 -11.34
N THR A 9 56.95 -36.59 -11.55
CA THR A 9 56.30 -35.27 -11.55
C THR A 9 55.26 -35.14 -12.65
N ALA A 10 55.56 -35.62 -13.86
CA ALA A 10 54.62 -35.59 -14.98
C ALA A 10 53.35 -36.41 -14.69
N LEU A 11 53.48 -37.56 -14.01
CA LEU A 11 52.35 -38.40 -13.62
C LEU A 11 51.45 -37.73 -12.58
N ILE A 12 52.06 -37.06 -11.59
CA ILE A 12 51.31 -36.30 -10.58
C ILE A 12 50.56 -35.13 -11.23
N CYS A 13 51.24 -34.37 -12.10
CA CYS A 13 50.60 -33.26 -12.81
C CYS A 13 49.42 -33.73 -13.67
N SER A 14 49.54 -34.86 -14.36
CA SER A 14 48.46 -35.42 -15.18
C SER A 14 47.29 -35.94 -14.34
N LEU A 15 47.55 -36.51 -13.16
CA LEU A 15 46.49 -36.89 -12.20
C LEU A 15 45.76 -35.67 -11.63
N ILE A 16 46.48 -34.60 -11.31
CA ILE A 16 45.89 -33.33 -10.84
C ILE A 16 45.02 -32.71 -11.95
N ILE A 17 45.52 -32.67 -13.18
CA ILE A 17 44.76 -32.15 -14.33
C ILE A 17 43.50 -32.98 -14.56
N LEU A 18 43.60 -34.30 -14.51
CA LEU A 18 42.44 -35.19 -14.67
C LEU A 18 41.41 -34.98 -13.55
N SER A 19 41.86 -34.81 -12.30
CA SER A 19 41.00 -34.50 -11.16
C SER A 19 40.32 -33.14 -11.31
N ILE A 20 41.02 -32.13 -11.82
CA ILE A 20 40.45 -30.81 -12.11
C ILE A 20 39.41 -30.93 -13.23
N ILE A 21 39.69 -31.65 -14.31
CA ILE A 21 38.75 -31.86 -15.42
C ILE A 21 37.48 -32.57 -14.95
N ILE A 22 37.62 -33.64 -14.14
CA ILE A 22 36.47 -34.39 -13.59
C ILE A 22 35.61 -33.49 -12.69
N ASN A 23 36.23 -32.57 -11.95
CA ASN A 23 35.54 -31.69 -11.00
C ASN A 23 35.38 -30.26 -11.50
N ILE A 24 35.55 -30.00 -12.80
CA ILE A 24 35.68 -28.63 -13.31
C ILE A 24 34.42 -27.80 -13.05
N ASN A 25 33.24 -28.43 -13.16
CA ASN A 25 31.96 -27.80 -12.84
C ASN A 25 31.88 -27.46 -11.34
N ARG A 26 32.22 -28.39 -10.45
CA ARG A 26 32.21 -28.14 -8.99
C ARG A 26 33.19 -27.07 -8.57
N ILE A 27 34.38 -27.06 -9.16
CA ILE A 27 35.41 -26.05 -8.89
C ILE A 27 34.94 -24.70 -9.42
N SER A 28 34.36 -24.67 -10.62
CA SER A 28 33.77 -23.45 -11.21
C SER A 28 32.63 -22.92 -10.33
N ASP A 29 31.68 -23.76 -9.90
CA ASP A 29 30.57 -23.36 -9.04
C ASP A 29 31.06 -22.84 -7.67
N TYR A 30 32.08 -23.48 -7.11
CA TYR A 30 32.69 -23.05 -5.85
C TYR A 30 33.43 -21.72 -6.00
N LEU A 31 34.21 -21.54 -7.08
CA LEU A 31 34.90 -20.29 -7.36
C LEU A 31 33.91 -19.16 -7.70
N SER A 32 32.87 -19.44 -8.49
CA SER A 32 31.79 -18.50 -8.76
C SER A 32 31.09 -18.08 -7.47
N SER A 33 30.77 -19.01 -6.57
CA SER A 33 30.15 -18.65 -5.28
C SER A 33 31.07 -17.90 -4.31
N LEU A 34 32.40 -18.04 -4.43
CA LEU A 34 33.40 -17.24 -3.71
C LEU A 34 33.62 -15.84 -4.31
N LEU A 35 33.37 -15.69 -5.61
CA LEU A 35 33.59 -14.45 -6.37
C LEU A 35 32.30 -13.62 -6.53
N GLU A 36 31.12 -14.26 -6.42
CA GLU A 36 29.82 -13.59 -6.36
C GLU A 36 29.72 -12.80 -5.05
N SER A 37 30.02 -11.50 -5.10
CA SER A 37 29.51 -10.59 -4.07
C SER A 37 27.99 -10.64 -4.14
N GLU A 38 27.31 -10.95 -3.02
CA GLU A 38 25.84 -10.83 -2.96
C GLU A 38 25.45 -9.45 -3.52
N PRO A 39 24.54 -9.40 -4.50
CA PRO A 39 24.18 -8.15 -5.14
C PRO A 39 23.59 -7.21 -4.08
N LYS A 40 24.11 -5.98 -4.03
CA LYS A 40 23.69 -4.99 -3.03
C LYS A 40 22.43 -4.29 -3.51
N VAL A 41 21.40 -4.30 -2.67
CA VAL A 41 20.18 -3.52 -2.90
C VAL A 41 20.50 -2.03 -2.84
N VAL A 42 20.12 -1.30 -3.89
CA VAL A 42 20.21 0.16 -3.94
C VAL A 42 18.88 0.74 -3.48
N VAL A 43 18.88 1.40 -2.33
CA VAL A 43 17.68 1.98 -1.72
C VAL A 43 17.56 3.45 -2.13
N PRO A 44 16.53 3.85 -2.91
CA PRO A 44 16.33 5.25 -3.27
C PRO A 44 15.92 6.12 -2.07
N ASN A 45 16.01 7.44 -2.21
CA ASN A 45 15.47 8.35 -1.20
C ASN A 45 13.93 8.29 -1.20
N LYS A 46 13.34 8.18 -0.01
CA LYS A 46 11.88 8.25 0.16
C LYS A 46 11.38 9.63 -0.23
N ASN A 47 10.18 9.70 -0.79
CA ASN A 47 9.51 10.98 -1.01
C ASN A 47 8.94 11.55 0.30
N ILE A 48 8.46 12.79 0.25
CA ILE A 48 7.93 13.50 1.42
C ILE A 48 6.55 13.00 1.89
N TYR A 49 5.93 12.06 1.16
CA TYR A 49 4.59 11.53 1.47
C TYR A 49 4.62 10.13 2.08
N ALA A 50 5.81 9.55 2.25
CA ALA A 50 5.99 8.29 2.95
C ALA A 50 5.51 8.42 4.40
N LEU A 51 4.58 7.55 4.79
CA LEU A 51 4.03 7.56 6.14
C LEU A 51 5.06 7.07 7.15
N ASN A 52 5.92 6.12 6.75
CA ASN A 52 6.88 5.45 7.64
C ASN A 52 6.22 4.79 8.86
N GLU A 53 4.95 4.39 8.73
CA GLU A 53 4.20 3.71 9.77
C GLU A 53 4.32 2.19 9.60
N SER A 54 4.16 1.46 10.69
CA SER A 54 4.11 0.00 10.68
C SER A 54 2.77 -0.46 11.23
N PHE A 55 2.06 -1.23 10.40
CA PHE A 55 0.76 -1.82 10.70
C PHE A 55 0.91 -3.31 10.97
N MET A 56 -0.12 -3.94 11.53
CA MET A 56 -0.09 -5.38 11.82
C MET A 56 -0.01 -6.21 10.55
N TYR A 57 -0.64 -5.75 9.46
CA TYR A 57 -0.64 -6.45 8.18
C TYR A 57 0.62 -6.21 7.34
N VAL A 58 1.23 -5.02 7.42
CA VAL A 58 2.41 -4.61 6.67
C VAL A 58 3.28 -3.66 7.50
N GLN A 59 4.59 -3.83 7.43
CA GLN A 59 5.55 -3.04 8.20
C GLN A 59 6.62 -2.46 7.30
N THR A 60 7.14 -1.29 7.66
CA THR A 60 8.36 -0.78 7.00
C THR A 60 9.57 -1.66 7.33
N THR A 61 10.47 -1.81 6.38
CA THR A 61 11.72 -2.56 6.57
C THR A 61 12.91 -1.84 5.93
N ASN A 62 14.09 -2.00 6.54
CA ASN A 62 15.37 -1.65 5.94
C ASN A 62 16.17 -2.90 5.51
N ASP A 63 15.64 -4.10 5.81
CA ASP A 63 16.16 -5.37 5.36
C ASP A 63 15.36 -5.84 4.15
N PHE A 64 16.05 -5.92 3.00
CA PHE A 64 15.49 -6.30 1.71
C PHE A 64 15.91 -7.73 1.30
N LYS A 65 16.35 -8.56 2.26
CA LYS A 65 16.62 -10.00 2.09
C LYS A 65 15.44 -10.82 2.65
N PRO A 66 14.38 -11.11 1.87
CA PRO A 66 13.18 -11.77 2.38
C PRO A 66 13.43 -13.23 2.74
N LEU A 67 12.90 -13.69 3.87
CA LEU A 67 12.94 -15.10 4.29
C LEU A 67 11.54 -15.71 4.45
N SER A 68 10.50 -14.91 4.21
CA SER A 68 9.10 -15.31 4.33
C SER A 68 8.19 -14.48 3.41
N ILE A 69 6.94 -14.93 3.23
CA ILE A 69 5.89 -14.14 2.55
C ILE A 69 5.67 -12.80 3.24
N GLN A 70 5.77 -12.74 4.58
CA GLN A 70 5.56 -11.48 5.29
C GLN A 70 6.70 -10.49 5.03
N ASP A 71 7.95 -10.95 4.91
CA ASP A 71 9.05 -10.07 4.51
C ASP A 71 8.84 -9.53 3.10
N LEU A 72 8.36 -10.36 2.17
CA LEU A 72 8.00 -9.90 0.82
C LEU A 72 6.92 -8.81 0.85
N LYS A 73 5.87 -8.99 1.66
CA LYS A 73 4.85 -7.97 1.87
C LYS A 73 5.44 -6.68 2.43
N ASN A 74 6.31 -6.77 3.44
CA ASN A 74 6.95 -5.61 4.07
C ASN A 74 7.86 -4.86 3.10
N ILE A 75 8.61 -5.59 2.25
CA ILE A 75 9.46 -5.00 1.20
C ILE A 75 8.60 -4.26 0.18
N ILE A 76 7.53 -4.88 -0.33
CA ILE A 76 6.64 -4.27 -1.32
C ILE A 76 5.93 -3.05 -0.74
N TYR A 77 5.39 -3.18 0.49
CA TYR A 77 4.80 -2.07 1.21
C TYR A 77 5.80 -0.91 1.37
N THR A 78 7.02 -1.20 1.81
CA THR A 78 8.07 -0.18 1.97
C THR A 78 8.37 0.52 0.66
N ALA A 79 8.47 -0.21 -0.46
CA ALA A 79 8.76 0.37 -1.76
C ALA A 79 7.63 1.32 -2.23
N ILE A 80 6.37 0.93 -2.02
CA ILE A 80 5.19 1.73 -2.37
C ILE A 80 5.08 2.94 -1.43
N ASP A 81 5.11 2.74 -0.11
CA ASP A 81 5.03 3.83 0.87
C ASP A 81 6.15 4.84 0.68
N SER A 82 7.35 4.39 0.30
CA SER A 82 8.49 5.29 0.03
C SER A 82 8.33 6.13 -1.24
N GLY A 83 7.35 5.82 -2.11
CA GLY A 83 7.14 6.51 -3.37
C GLY A 83 8.15 6.14 -4.47
N TYR A 84 8.76 4.95 -4.38
CA TYR A 84 9.71 4.50 -5.40
C TYR A 84 8.98 4.21 -6.71
N LYS A 85 9.44 4.79 -7.83
CA LYS A 85 8.93 4.44 -9.18
C LYS A 85 9.49 3.09 -9.65
N LYS A 86 10.72 2.77 -9.24
CA LYS A 86 11.38 1.49 -9.48
C LYS A 86 12.10 1.04 -8.23
N PHE A 87 12.00 -0.24 -7.90
CA PHE A 87 12.70 -0.83 -6.77
C PHE A 87 13.13 -2.26 -7.08
N THR A 88 14.33 -2.63 -6.67
CA THR A 88 14.92 -3.93 -6.98
C THR A 88 15.44 -4.60 -5.71
N PHE A 89 15.13 -5.86 -5.53
CA PHE A 89 15.65 -6.71 -4.45
C PHE A 89 15.92 -8.13 -4.96
N TYR A 90 16.54 -8.97 -4.14
CA TYR A 90 17.00 -10.29 -4.56
C TYR A 90 16.41 -11.37 -3.67
N CYS A 91 16.02 -12.49 -4.29
CA CYS A 91 15.61 -13.67 -3.56
C CYS A 91 16.84 -14.41 -3.00
N PRO A 92 16.92 -14.61 -1.67
CA PRO A 92 18.07 -15.30 -1.09
C PRO A 92 17.99 -16.81 -1.36
N LYS A 93 19.16 -17.46 -1.48
CA LYS A 93 19.28 -18.91 -1.76
C LYS A 93 18.60 -19.76 -0.67
N GLU A 94 18.53 -19.22 0.55
CA GLU A 94 17.90 -19.80 1.73
C GLU A 94 16.37 -19.87 1.61
N TYR A 95 15.75 -18.95 0.87
CA TYR A 95 14.30 -18.93 0.66
C TYR A 95 13.94 -19.50 -0.72
N VAL A 96 13.95 -20.84 -0.82
CA VAL A 96 13.75 -21.59 -2.07
C VAL A 96 12.49 -21.21 -2.84
N LYS A 97 11.40 -20.85 -2.14
CA LYS A 97 10.11 -20.47 -2.74
C LYS A 97 9.97 -18.98 -3.05
N CYS A 98 11.00 -18.17 -2.81
CA CYS A 98 10.90 -16.71 -2.90
C CYS A 98 10.35 -16.22 -4.26
N VAL A 99 10.85 -16.75 -5.37
CA VAL A 99 10.40 -16.36 -6.72
C VAL A 99 8.92 -16.71 -6.96
N ASP A 100 8.50 -17.90 -6.52
CA ASP A 100 7.10 -18.35 -6.65
C ASP A 100 6.17 -17.50 -5.77
N ASP A 101 6.59 -17.21 -4.53
CA ASP A 101 5.82 -16.42 -3.58
C ASP A 101 5.73 -14.95 -4.02
N VAL A 102 6.80 -14.36 -4.56
CA VAL A 102 6.77 -13.05 -5.22
C VAL A 102 5.79 -13.05 -6.39
N THR A 103 5.85 -14.07 -7.25
CA THR A 103 4.98 -14.17 -8.43
C THR A 103 3.52 -14.28 -8.03
N LYS A 104 3.22 -15.06 -6.98
CA LYS A 104 1.87 -15.21 -6.45
C LYS A 104 1.37 -13.89 -5.84
N LEU A 105 2.17 -13.29 -4.98
CA LEU A 105 1.82 -12.07 -4.25
C LEU A 105 1.60 -10.88 -5.20
N THR A 106 2.45 -10.73 -6.23
CA THR A 106 2.37 -9.61 -7.18
C THR A 106 1.29 -9.79 -8.25
N LYS A 107 0.70 -10.98 -8.36
CA LYS A 107 -0.48 -11.25 -9.20
C LYS A 107 -1.79 -11.23 -8.41
N ASP A 108 -1.71 -11.26 -7.08
CA ASP A 108 -2.87 -11.20 -6.19
C ASP A 108 -3.34 -9.74 -6.05
N GLN A 109 -4.36 -9.39 -6.84
CA GLN A 109 -4.94 -8.05 -6.85
C GLN A 109 -5.57 -7.68 -5.51
N GLU A 110 -6.14 -8.63 -4.77
CA GLU A 110 -6.75 -8.39 -3.46
C GLU A 110 -5.66 -7.99 -2.44
N THR A 111 -4.60 -8.80 -2.35
CA THR A 111 -3.46 -8.48 -1.48
C THR A 111 -2.84 -7.13 -1.82
N LEU A 112 -2.58 -6.85 -3.11
CA LEU A 112 -2.03 -5.56 -3.53
C LEU A 112 -2.96 -4.39 -3.20
N THR A 113 -4.27 -4.55 -3.38
CA THR A 113 -5.27 -3.54 -3.01
C THR A 113 -5.24 -3.26 -1.50
N HIS A 114 -5.15 -4.29 -0.67
CA HIS A 114 -5.01 -4.11 0.77
C HIS A 114 -3.70 -3.43 1.16
N ILE A 115 -2.57 -3.76 0.52
CA ILE A 115 -1.30 -3.02 0.74
C ILE A 115 -1.48 -1.53 0.39
N ASN A 116 -2.18 -1.22 -0.71
CA ASN A 116 -2.45 0.14 -1.16
C ASN A 116 -3.29 0.96 -0.17
N ASN A 117 -4.03 0.28 0.71
CA ASN A 117 -4.86 0.93 1.73
C ASN A 117 -4.06 1.44 2.93
N PHE A 118 -2.82 0.99 3.11
CA PHE A 118 -1.93 1.39 4.22
C PHE A 118 -0.90 2.46 3.84
N VAL A 119 -0.95 2.98 2.61
CA VAL A 119 -0.05 4.04 2.15
C VAL A 119 -0.78 5.37 2.04
N SER A 120 -0.02 6.47 2.08
CA SER A 120 -0.55 7.80 1.77
C SER A 120 -1.27 7.79 0.42
N PRO A 121 -2.42 8.49 0.25
CA PRO A 121 -3.08 8.58 -1.05
C PRO A 121 -2.17 9.07 -2.18
N PHE A 122 -1.19 9.93 -1.89
CA PHE A 122 -0.20 10.38 -2.88
C PHE A 122 0.80 9.31 -3.31
N ASN A 123 0.94 8.24 -2.51
CA ASN A 123 1.70 7.04 -2.85
C ASN A 123 0.77 5.86 -3.17
N SER A 124 -0.54 6.07 -3.29
CA SER A 124 -1.43 5.03 -3.78
C SER A 124 -1.11 4.73 -5.25
N PHE A 125 -0.96 3.45 -5.58
CA PHE A 125 -0.63 3.00 -6.92
C PHE A 125 -1.86 2.61 -7.72
N SER A 126 -1.75 2.74 -9.05
CA SER A 126 -2.71 2.22 -10.03
C SER A 126 -2.27 0.86 -10.58
N ASN A 127 -0.95 0.61 -10.63
CA ASN A 127 -0.42 -0.66 -11.12
C ASN A 127 1.01 -0.92 -10.59
N VAL A 128 1.31 -2.17 -10.26
CA VAL A 128 2.67 -2.65 -9.95
C VAL A 128 3.03 -3.75 -10.95
N LYS A 129 4.05 -3.51 -11.78
CA LYS A 129 4.62 -4.56 -12.65
C LYS A 129 5.81 -5.17 -11.96
N THR A 130 5.89 -6.50 -12.02
CA THR A 130 7.02 -7.25 -11.48
C THR A 130 7.72 -8.00 -12.60
N THR A 131 9.04 -7.86 -12.67
CA THR A 131 9.89 -8.63 -13.59
C THR A 131 10.94 -9.39 -12.78
N ILE A 132 11.19 -10.63 -13.19
CA ILE A 132 12.14 -11.53 -12.53
C ILE A 132 13.16 -11.94 -13.59
N ASN A 133 14.45 -11.83 -13.28
CA ASN A 133 15.52 -12.27 -14.18
C ASN A 133 16.12 -13.62 -13.73
N ASP A 134 16.96 -14.21 -14.58
CA ASP A 134 17.58 -15.53 -14.34
C ASP A 134 18.51 -15.56 -13.11
N SER A 135 18.95 -14.41 -12.61
CA SER A 135 19.77 -14.28 -11.40
C SER A 135 18.96 -14.21 -10.09
N GLY A 136 17.63 -14.28 -10.16
CA GLY A 136 16.75 -14.14 -9.00
C GLY A 136 16.56 -12.70 -8.53
N GLU A 137 16.91 -11.72 -9.37
CA GLU A 137 16.59 -10.31 -9.16
C GLU A 137 15.11 -10.08 -9.42
N ILE A 138 14.46 -9.44 -8.46
CA ILE A 138 13.07 -8.99 -8.54
C ILE A 138 13.07 -7.49 -8.75
N SER A 139 12.48 -7.01 -9.84
CA SER A 139 12.30 -5.60 -10.12
C SER A 139 10.81 -5.23 -10.13
N LEU A 140 10.46 -4.24 -9.32
CA LEU A 140 9.14 -3.63 -9.21
C LEU A 140 9.13 -2.32 -10.01
N ASP A 141 8.15 -2.13 -10.88
CA ASP A 141 7.84 -0.88 -11.58
C ASP A 141 6.46 -0.41 -11.15
N ILE A 142 6.40 0.70 -10.42
CA ILE A 142 5.21 1.17 -9.70
C ILE A 142 4.68 2.43 -10.41
N SER A 143 3.44 2.33 -10.88
CA SER A 143 2.69 3.43 -11.48
C SER A 143 1.73 4.01 -10.43
N TYR A 144 1.94 5.27 -10.05
CA TYR A 144 1.12 5.95 -9.03
C TYR A 144 -0.20 6.50 -9.60
N LEU A 145 -1.23 6.58 -8.76
CA LEU A 145 -2.57 7.05 -9.12
C LEU A 145 -2.62 8.56 -9.38
N TYR A 146 -1.85 9.33 -8.60
CA TYR A 146 -1.78 10.78 -8.69
C TYR A 146 -0.52 11.23 -9.42
N THR A 147 -0.69 12.16 -10.35
CA THR A 147 0.42 12.85 -11.02
C THR A 147 1.01 13.94 -10.13
N GLU A 148 2.27 14.32 -10.35
CA GLU A 148 2.94 15.39 -9.59
C GLU A 148 2.16 16.72 -9.62
N ASN A 149 1.49 17.02 -10.74
CA ASN A 149 0.64 18.21 -10.89
C ASN A 149 -0.67 18.12 -10.09
N GLU A 150 -1.33 16.95 -10.08
CA GLU A 150 -2.50 16.72 -9.21
C GLU A 150 -2.10 16.86 -7.73
N ILE A 151 -1.00 16.22 -7.32
CA ILE A 151 -0.48 16.29 -5.95
C ILE A 151 -0.24 17.74 -5.53
N LYS A 152 0.40 18.56 -6.37
CA LYS A 152 0.63 19.98 -6.07
C LYS A 152 -0.69 20.73 -5.88
N LYS A 153 -1.63 20.59 -6.81
CA LYS A 153 -2.93 21.26 -6.73
C LYS A 153 -3.70 20.87 -5.47
N ILE A 154 -3.74 19.57 -5.17
CA ILE A 154 -4.42 19.05 -3.98
C ILE A 154 -3.76 19.62 -2.72
N ASN A 155 -2.42 19.56 -2.60
CA ASN A 155 -1.73 20.12 -1.43
C ASN A 155 -2.03 21.61 -1.24
N ASP A 156 -1.95 22.41 -2.31
CA ASP A 156 -2.24 23.85 -2.24
C ASP A 156 -3.68 24.10 -1.74
N LYS A 157 -4.66 23.31 -2.22
CA LYS A 157 -6.07 23.44 -1.82
C LYS A 157 -6.33 22.96 -0.40
N ILE A 158 -5.71 21.84 0.01
CA ILE A 158 -5.77 21.34 1.39
C ILE A 158 -5.20 22.38 2.36
N ASP A 159 -4.06 22.99 2.03
CA ASP A 159 -3.43 24.03 2.86
C ASP A 159 -4.31 25.28 2.98
N GLU A 160 -4.94 25.69 1.89
CA GLU A 160 -5.93 26.78 1.89
C GLU A 160 -7.12 26.46 2.82
N ILE A 161 -7.69 25.26 2.71
CA ILE A 161 -8.86 24.85 3.51
C ILE A 161 -8.47 24.77 4.98
N ILE A 162 -7.38 24.07 5.34
CA ILE A 162 -6.91 23.96 6.73
C ILE A 162 -6.73 25.35 7.33
N LYS A 163 -6.07 26.27 6.61
CA LYS A 163 -5.86 27.64 7.10
C LYS A 163 -7.17 28.39 7.38
N ASN A 164 -8.23 28.10 6.62
CA ASN A 164 -9.51 28.81 6.73
C ASN A 164 -10.44 28.20 7.78
N VAL A 165 -10.41 26.88 7.97
CA VAL A 165 -11.40 26.18 8.80
C VAL A 165 -10.84 25.62 10.10
N ILE A 166 -9.52 25.41 10.20
CA ILE A 166 -8.87 24.86 11.39
C ILE A 166 -8.21 25.98 12.19
N THR A 167 -8.46 26.01 13.50
CA THR A 167 -7.81 26.93 14.43
C THR A 167 -7.01 26.19 15.50
N ASN A 168 -6.12 26.91 16.19
CA ASN A 168 -5.23 26.32 17.20
C ASN A 168 -5.97 25.96 18.49
N GLU A 169 -7.15 26.53 18.71
CA GLU A 169 -8.00 26.29 19.88
C GLU A 169 -8.80 25.00 19.76
N MET A 170 -8.96 24.47 18.54
CA MET A 170 -9.69 23.23 18.30
C MET A 170 -8.93 22.03 18.84
N ASP A 171 -9.64 21.15 19.55
CA ASP A 171 -9.13 19.83 19.89
C ASP A 171 -9.11 18.90 18.66
N ASP A 172 -8.53 17.71 18.82
CA ASP A 172 -8.37 16.78 17.70
C ASP A 172 -9.73 16.29 17.15
N TYR A 173 -10.73 16.13 18.02
CA TYR A 173 -12.08 15.76 17.61
C TYR A 173 -12.72 16.87 16.77
N GLU A 174 -12.64 18.12 17.23
CA GLU A 174 -13.16 19.30 16.54
C GLU A 174 -12.49 19.51 15.18
N LYS A 175 -11.18 19.29 15.09
CA LYS A 175 -10.44 19.37 13.82
C LYS A 175 -10.93 18.35 12.82
N ILE A 176 -10.99 17.07 13.21
CA ILE A 176 -11.42 15.98 12.34
C ILE A 176 -12.89 16.18 11.92
N LYS A 177 -13.75 16.60 12.86
CA LYS A 177 -15.16 16.90 12.58
C LYS A 177 -15.31 18.07 11.60
N THR A 178 -14.52 19.12 11.77
CA THR A 178 -14.56 20.28 10.88
C THR A 178 -14.21 19.90 9.45
N ILE A 179 -13.20 19.06 9.24
CA ILE A 179 -12.85 18.56 7.90
C ILE A 179 -13.92 17.62 7.35
N HIS A 180 -14.40 16.68 8.16
CA HIS A 180 -15.50 15.78 7.79
C HIS A 180 -16.72 16.57 7.28
N ASP A 181 -17.18 17.53 8.08
CA ASP A 181 -18.34 18.36 7.74
C ASP A 181 -18.06 19.26 6.53
N TYR A 182 -16.82 19.75 6.37
CA TYR A 182 -16.43 20.51 5.20
C TYR A 182 -16.59 19.70 3.92
N LEU A 183 -16.15 18.43 3.91
CA LEU A 183 -16.25 17.57 2.74
C LEU A 183 -17.72 17.34 2.33
N ILE A 184 -18.58 17.00 3.28
CA ILE A 184 -20.01 16.76 3.03
C ILE A 184 -20.72 18.03 2.55
N ASN A 185 -20.42 19.18 3.14
CA ASN A 185 -21.08 20.44 2.76
C ASN A 185 -20.57 21.03 1.43
N ASN A 186 -19.45 20.55 0.89
CA ASN A 186 -18.84 21.09 -0.34
C ASN A 186 -18.73 20.06 -1.48
N SER A 187 -19.24 18.85 -1.28
CA SER A 187 -19.27 17.79 -2.28
C SER A 187 -20.59 17.04 -2.22
N LYS A 188 -20.94 16.36 -3.30
CA LYS A 188 -22.08 15.45 -3.36
C LYS A 188 -21.63 14.07 -3.81
N TYR A 189 -22.33 13.03 -3.37
CA TYR A 189 -22.06 11.69 -3.88
C TYR A 189 -22.32 11.59 -5.40
N ASP A 190 -21.34 11.09 -6.14
CA ASP A 190 -21.42 10.90 -7.59
C ASP A 190 -22.14 9.59 -7.94
N ILE A 191 -23.47 9.66 -7.89
CA ILE A 191 -24.38 8.55 -8.22
C ILE A 191 -24.16 8.09 -9.67
N GLU A 192 -23.89 9.02 -10.60
CA GLU A 192 -23.67 8.63 -12.00
C GLU A 192 -22.47 7.70 -12.12
N ARG A 193 -21.32 8.08 -11.54
CA ARG A 193 -20.14 7.21 -11.52
C ARG A 193 -20.41 5.89 -10.81
N ASN A 194 -21.07 5.94 -9.65
CA ASN A 194 -21.40 4.75 -8.86
C ASN A 194 -22.26 3.75 -9.65
N ASP A 195 -23.24 4.26 -10.41
CA ASP A 195 -24.12 3.47 -11.26
C ASP A 195 -23.47 3.03 -12.58
N GLY A 196 -22.18 3.33 -12.79
CA GLY A 196 -21.48 3.06 -14.05
C GLY A 196 -21.97 3.91 -15.22
N LYS A 197 -22.69 4.99 -14.95
CA LYS A 197 -23.11 5.99 -15.93
C LYS A 197 -21.93 6.96 -16.11
N GLY A 198 -21.60 7.32 -17.34
CA GLY A 198 -20.38 8.06 -17.69
C GLY A 198 -20.27 9.45 -17.07
N SER A 199 -19.91 9.51 -15.78
CA SER A 199 -19.70 10.74 -15.04
C SER A 199 -18.53 11.54 -15.62
N VAL A 200 -18.74 12.84 -15.72
CA VAL A 200 -17.73 13.81 -16.18
C VAL A 200 -16.72 14.16 -15.10
N TYR A 201 -16.99 13.81 -13.84
CA TYR A 201 -16.18 14.18 -12.68
C TYR A 201 -15.12 13.11 -12.38
N ASN A 202 -13.96 13.56 -11.91
CA ASN A 202 -12.88 12.75 -11.34
C ASN A 202 -13.17 12.40 -9.87
N SER A 203 -14.42 12.05 -9.58
CA SER A 203 -15.00 11.82 -8.24
C SER A 203 -14.39 10.64 -7.47
N TYR A 204 -13.63 9.77 -8.13
CA TYR A 204 -12.90 8.67 -7.48
C TYR A 204 -11.51 9.08 -6.94
N LYS A 205 -11.08 10.31 -7.18
CA LYS A 205 -9.84 10.90 -6.65
C LYS A 205 -10.16 12.14 -5.83
N ALA A 206 -9.20 12.61 -5.03
CA ALA A 206 -9.33 13.85 -4.26
C ALA A 206 -9.56 15.11 -5.11
N ILE A 207 -9.30 15.09 -6.42
CA ILE A 207 -9.64 16.20 -7.32
C ILE A 207 -11.15 16.45 -7.36
N GLY A 208 -11.95 15.37 -7.37
CA GLY A 208 -13.42 15.45 -7.43
C GLY A 208 -14.03 16.29 -6.31
N PRO A 209 -13.94 15.88 -5.03
CA PRO A 209 -14.53 16.64 -3.93
C PRO A 209 -13.89 18.01 -3.74
N LEU A 210 -12.59 18.20 -4.01
CA LEU A 210 -11.90 19.46 -3.73
C LEU A 210 -12.12 20.55 -4.79
N PHE A 211 -12.39 20.19 -6.05
CA PHE A 211 -12.46 21.14 -7.16
C PHE A 211 -13.73 21.02 -8.00
N GLU A 212 -14.34 19.85 -8.06
CA GLU A 212 -15.48 19.57 -8.92
C GLU A 212 -16.80 19.45 -8.13
N GLY A 213 -16.71 19.25 -6.80
CA GLY A 213 -17.88 19.15 -5.91
C GLY A 213 -18.58 17.80 -5.96
N TYR A 214 -17.91 16.75 -6.45
CA TYR A 214 -18.47 15.39 -6.55
C TYR A 214 -17.46 14.34 -6.11
N ALA A 215 -17.92 13.33 -5.37
CA ALA A 215 -17.08 12.25 -4.87
C ALA A 215 -17.79 10.89 -4.89
N THR A 216 -17.06 9.82 -5.18
CA THR A 216 -17.42 8.47 -4.76
C THR A 216 -16.72 8.15 -3.43
N CYS A 217 -16.97 6.96 -2.87
CA CYS A 217 -16.33 6.51 -1.64
C CYS A 217 -14.79 6.63 -1.68
N ASN A 218 -14.15 6.31 -2.81
CA ASN A 218 -12.71 6.48 -2.99
C ASN A 218 -12.28 7.95 -2.89
N GLY A 219 -13.01 8.88 -3.52
CA GLY A 219 -12.69 10.30 -3.52
C GLY A 219 -12.80 10.90 -2.13
N TYR A 220 -13.87 10.58 -1.40
CA TYR A 220 -14.03 10.99 -0.01
C TYR A 220 -12.92 10.44 0.88
N THR A 221 -12.66 9.13 0.79
CA THR A 221 -11.67 8.43 1.62
C THR A 221 -10.25 8.93 1.39
N ASP A 222 -9.85 9.13 0.13
CA ASP A 222 -8.53 9.69 -0.20
C ASP A 222 -8.40 11.12 0.30
N THR A 223 -9.43 11.95 0.11
CA THR A 223 -9.39 13.35 0.55
C THR A 223 -9.28 13.46 2.06
N MET A 224 -10.07 12.67 2.79
CA MET A 224 -10.02 12.64 4.25
C MET A 224 -8.66 12.13 4.75
N ALA A 225 -8.11 11.05 4.16
CA ALA A 225 -6.77 10.58 4.49
C ALA A 225 -5.67 11.62 4.23
N ILE A 226 -5.78 12.42 3.16
CA ILE A 226 -4.82 13.50 2.89
C ILE A 226 -4.90 14.59 3.97
N PHE A 227 -6.09 15.01 4.38
CA PHE A 227 -6.25 15.94 5.50
C PHE A 227 -5.69 15.37 6.80
N LEU A 228 -6.00 14.10 7.11
CA LEU A 228 -5.50 13.43 8.32
C LEU A 228 -3.97 13.36 8.34
N ASN A 229 -3.34 12.96 7.22
CA ASN A 229 -1.89 12.95 7.06
C ASN A 229 -1.30 14.35 7.25
N LYS A 230 -1.91 15.39 6.67
CA LYS A 230 -1.43 16.77 6.76
C LYS A 230 -1.51 17.32 8.18
N LEU A 231 -2.51 16.89 8.96
CA LEU A 231 -2.70 17.25 10.36
C LEU A 231 -1.91 16.35 11.33
N GLY A 232 -1.22 15.32 10.83
CA GLY A 232 -0.35 14.44 11.62
C GLY A 232 -1.06 13.28 12.32
N TYR A 233 -2.27 12.92 11.89
CA TYR A 233 -3.00 11.78 12.45
C TYR A 233 -2.66 10.49 11.72
N LYS A 234 -2.29 9.46 12.49
CA LYS A 234 -2.12 8.10 11.94
C LYS A 234 -3.46 7.60 11.44
N ASN A 235 -3.49 7.14 10.19
CA ASN A 235 -4.69 6.64 9.56
C ASN A 235 -4.34 5.58 8.50
N PHE A 236 -5.34 4.78 8.13
CA PHE A 236 -5.30 3.92 6.96
C PHE A 236 -6.71 3.80 6.36
N LYS A 237 -6.80 3.21 5.17
CA LYS A 237 -8.08 2.97 4.50
C LYS A 237 -8.56 1.55 4.81
N ILE A 238 -9.85 1.36 4.98
CA ILE A 238 -10.46 0.04 5.09
C ILE A 238 -11.31 -0.16 3.84
N ALA A 239 -11.13 -1.28 3.17
CA ALA A 239 -12.00 -1.72 2.09
C ALA A 239 -12.86 -2.89 2.56
N THR A 240 -14.11 -2.90 2.10
CA THR A 240 -14.98 -4.07 2.17
C THR A 240 -14.27 -5.26 1.55
N THR A 241 -14.36 -6.41 2.19
CA THR A 241 -13.97 -7.68 1.57
C THR A 241 -15.24 -8.51 1.38
N PRO A 242 -15.76 -8.62 0.14
CA PRO A 242 -16.96 -9.41 -0.10
C PRO A 242 -16.69 -10.89 0.22
N ASP A 243 -17.56 -11.52 1.01
CA ASP A 243 -17.45 -12.97 1.26
C ASP A 243 -17.81 -13.80 0.00
N ASN A 244 -18.57 -13.24 -0.95
CA ASN A 244 -19.03 -13.96 -2.15
C ASN A 244 -19.29 -12.98 -3.32
N ASP A 245 -18.36 -12.92 -4.29
CA ASP A 245 -18.41 -12.40 -5.70
C ASP A 245 -19.24 -11.14 -6.07
N ASN A 246 -19.92 -10.50 -5.13
CA ASN A 246 -20.61 -9.24 -5.30
C ASN A 246 -19.66 -8.13 -4.89
N LEU A 247 -18.95 -7.59 -5.89
CA LEU A 247 -18.13 -6.38 -5.77
C LEU A 247 -19.02 -5.12 -5.58
N THR A 248 -19.86 -5.08 -4.55
CA THR A 248 -20.31 -3.80 -3.98
C THR A 248 -19.24 -3.38 -2.98
N GLY A 249 -18.07 -3.02 -3.51
CA GLY A 249 -16.93 -2.63 -2.70
C GLY A 249 -17.14 -1.22 -2.17
N HIS A 250 -17.00 -1.05 -0.86
CA HIS A 250 -16.92 0.25 -0.20
C HIS A 250 -15.53 0.46 0.39
N ILE A 251 -15.17 1.71 0.63
CA ILE A 251 -13.91 2.09 1.25
C ILE A 251 -14.13 3.31 2.14
N TRP A 252 -13.51 3.30 3.32
CA TRP A 252 -13.58 4.37 4.30
C TRP A 252 -12.28 4.47 5.10
N ASN A 253 -12.20 5.37 6.09
CA ASN A 253 -10.99 5.61 6.86
C ASN A 253 -11.03 4.97 8.26
N ALA A 254 -9.86 4.54 8.72
CA ALA A 254 -9.56 4.32 10.13
C ALA A 254 -8.59 5.41 10.59
N VAL A 255 -8.82 5.99 11.77
CA VAL A 255 -7.93 6.99 12.37
C VAL A 255 -7.58 6.61 13.80
N TYR A 256 -6.33 6.80 14.19
CA TYR A 256 -5.85 6.56 15.54
C TYR A 256 -5.96 7.83 16.37
N LEU A 257 -6.74 7.79 17.44
CA LEU A 257 -6.99 8.92 18.32
C LEU A 257 -7.17 8.43 19.76
N ASN A 258 -6.55 9.09 20.74
CA ASN A 258 -6.67 8.75 22.17
C ASN A 258 -6.44 7.26 22.45
N ASP A 259 -5.32 6.74 21.94
CA ASP A 259 -4.85 5.36 22.08
C ASP A 259 -5.75 4.26 21.48
N LYS A 260 -6.69 4.62 20.59
CA LYS A 260 -7.61 3.68 19.94
C LYS A 260 -7.77 3.96 18.45
N TRP A 261 -8.01 2.90 17.68
CA TRP A 261 -8.43 2.99 16.28
C TRP A 261 -9.94 3.19 16.20
N LEU A 262 -10.35 4.16 15.38
CA LEU A 262 -11.75 4.55 15.18
C LEU A 262 -12.09 4.54 13.69
N HIS A 263 -13.29 4.09 13.37
CA HIS A 263 -13.89 4.19 12.04
C HIS A 263 -14.34 5.61 11.77
N LEU A 264 -14.13 6.06 10.53
CA LEU A 264 -14.52 7.36 10.03
C LEU A 264 -14.97 7.20 8.58
N ASP A 265 -16.27 7.36 8.34
CA ASP A 265 -16.86 7.20 7.01
C ASP A 265 -17.66 8.42 6.57
N VAL A 266 -16.98 9.27 5.80
CA VAL A 266 -17.59 10.48 5.21
C VAL A 266 -18.70 10.13 4.22
N THR A 267 -18.61 8.98 3.53
CA THR A 267 -19.55 8.60 2.47
C THR A 267 -20.90 8.23 3.05
N TRP A 268 -20.90 7.36 4.06
CA TRP A 268 -22.15 6.96 4.72
C TRP A 268 -22.75 8.05 5.61
N ASP A 269 -21.97 9.08 5.94
CA ASP A 269 -22.44 10.29 6.62
C ASP A 269 -22.94 11.40 5.66
N ASP A 270 -22.79 11.23 4.33
CA ASP A 270 -23.37 12.04 3.23
C ASP A 270 -24.49 11.28 2.48
N PRO A 271 -25.68 11.07 3.10
CA PRO A 271 -26.70 10.24 2.49
C PRO A 271 -27.40 10.96 1.34
N VAL A 272 -27.53 10.27 0.21
CA VAL A 272 -28.31 10.72 -0.94
C VAL A 272 -29.81 10.59 -0.65
N SER A 273 -30.55 11.69 -0.72
CA SER A 273 -32.00 11.68 -0.56
C SER A 273 -32.75 11.67 -1.90
N GLU A 274 -33.91 11.00 -1.94
CA GLU A 274 -34.81 11.03 -3.10
C GLU A 274 -35.34 12.44 -3.41
N SER A 275 -35.43 13.30 -2.39
CA SER A 275 -35.87 14.70 -2.54
C SER A 275 -34.77 15.63 -3.07
N GLY A 276 -33.53 15.14 -3.24
CA GLY A 276 -32.37 15.95 -3.61
C GLY A 276 -31.92 16.93 -2.52
N GLN A 277 -32.37 16.72 -1.27
CA GLN A 277 -31.93 17.49 -0.11
C GLN A 277 -30.61 16.94 0.39
N ASP A 278 -29.65 17.84 0.62
CA ASP A 278 -28.36 17.48 1.21
C ASP A 278 -28.51 17.28 2.72
N TYR A 279 -27.88 16.23 3.24
CA TYR A 279 -27.87 15.88 4.66
C TYR A 279 -26.43 15.66 5.11
N LEU A 280 -26.21 15.96 6.38
CA LEU A 280 -24.94 15.70 7.04
C LEU A 280 -25.24 14.93 8.33
N LEU A 281 -24.71 13.71 8.40
CA LEU A 281 -24.81 12.85 9.57
C LEU A 281 -23.45 12.76 10.28
N HIS A 282 -23.48 12.14 11.46
CA HIS A 282 -22.29 11.74 12.22
C HIS A 282 -22.47 10.31 12.73
N LYS A 283 -23.16 9.47 11.95
CA LYS A 283 -23.50 8.09 12.32
C LYS A 283 -22.25 7.21 12.30
N TYR A 284 -21.32 7.48 11.39
CA TYR A 284 -20.08 6.73 11.19
C TYR A 284 -18.83 7.58 11.48
N PHE A 285 -19.00 8.64 12.26
CA PHE A 285 -17.96 9.58 12.63
C PHE A 285 -17.25 9.19 13.93
N LEU A 286 -15.98 8.78 13.84
CA LEU A 286 -15.11 8.47 14.98
C LEU A 286 -15.68 7.43 15.95
N ILE A 287 -16.16 6.31 15.41
CA ILE A 287 -16.80 5.23 16.18
C ILE A 287 -15.91 3.99 16.30
N THR A 288 -16.11 3.20 17.35
CA THR A 288 -15.43 1.91 17.57
C THR A 288 -15.97 0.80 16.64
N ASP A 289 -15.25 -0.32 16.50
CA ASP A 289 -15.73 -1.51 15.74
C ASP A 289 -17.06 -2.06 16.30
N GLU A 290 -17.29 -1.94 17.61
CA GLU A 290 -18.56 -2.34 18.23
C GLU A 290 -19.71 -1.40 17.88
N GLU A 291 -19.44 -0.09 17.86
CA GLU A 291 -20.42 0.93 17.47
C GLU A 291 -20.74 0.86 15.97
N LEU A 292 -19.76 0.54 15.12
CA LEU A 292 -19.95 0.32 13.69
C LEU A 292 -20.99 -0.77 13.43
N LYS A 293 -20.81 -1.94 14.05
CA LYS A 293 -21.77 -3.06 13.92
C LYS A 293 -23.17 -2.68 14.38
N LYS A 294 -23.28 -1.97 15.51
CA LYS A 294 -24.58 -1.48 16.00
C LYS A 294 -25.21 -0.47 15.05
N ALA A 295 -24.41 0.41 14.45
CA ALA A 295 -24.85 1.39 13.47
C ALA A 295 -25.38 0.70 12.20
N ASP A 296 -24.72 -0.38 11.77
CA ASP A 296 -25.10 -1.18 10.60
C ASP A 296 -26.35 -2.03 10.79
N GLU A 297 -26.69 -2.41 12.02
CA GLU A 297 -27.92 -3.14 12.38
C GLU A 297 -29.17 -2.24 12.53
N GLY A 298 -29.07 -0.96 12.12
CA GLY A 298 -30.14 0.02 12.25
C GLY A 298 -31.37 -0.25 11.36
N LYS A 299 -32.19 0.78 11.15
CA LYS A 299 -33.40 0.69 10.30
C LYS A 299 -33.11 0.25 8.87
N VAL A 300 -31.91 0.57 8.38
CA VAL A 300 -31.36 0.10 7.11
C VAL A 300 -30.14 -0.73 7.46
N VAL A 301 -30.15 -2.00 7.05
CA VAL A 301 -29.01 -2.90 7.25
C VAL A 301 -27.93 -2.55 6.24
N VAL A 302 -26.75 -2.19 6.73
CA VAL A 302 -25.59 -1.86 5.89
C VAL A 302 -24.61 -3.04 5.95
N THR A 303 -24.31 -3.65 4.80
CA THR A 303 -23.36 -4.78 4.71
C THR A 303 -22.01 -4.37 4.14
N GLU A 304 -21.85 -3.09 3.80
CA GLU A 304 -20.66 -2.56 3.14
C GLU A 304 -19.48 -2.39 4.10
N HIS A 305 -19.69 -2.33 5.41
CA HIS A 305 -18.61 -2.28 6.39
C HIS A 305 -18.04 -3.67 6.77
N ASN A 306 -18.38 -4.74 6.04
CA ASN A 306 -17.81 -6.06 6.28
C ASN A 306 -16.36 -6.11 5.77
N TYR A 307 -15.40 -6.20 6.70
CA TYR A 307 -13.96 -6.25 6.40
C TYR A 307 -13.26 -7.45 7.06
N LEU A 308 -12.14 -7.89 6.48
CA LEU A 308 -11.33 -8.97 7.05
C LEU A 308 -10.48 -8.49 8.24
N LYS A 309 -10.86 -8.90 9.46
CA LYS A 309 -10.09 -8.60 10.70
C LYS A 309 -8.62 -9.03 10.67
N LYS A 310 -8.27 -10.05 9.88
CA LYS A 310 -6.86 -10.48 9.70
C LYS A 310 -6.00 -9.46 8.95
N ILE A 311 -6.63 -8.55 8.20
CA ILE A 311 -5.98 -7.48 7.45
C ILE A 311 -5.97 -6.20 8.28
N TYR A 312 -7.09 -5.90 8.93
CA TYR A 312 -7.27 -4.70 9.76
C TYR A 312 -7.28 -5.09 11.24
N SER A 313 -6.20 -5.73 11.70
CA SER A 313 -6.09 -6.30 13.05
C SER A 313 -5.91 -5.25 14.14
N GLU A 314 -5.77 -3.99 13.77
CA GLU A 314 -5.75 -2.81 14.62
C GLU A 314 -7.03 -2.63 15.45
N PHE A 315 -8.13 -3.25 15.03
CA PHE A 315 -9.43 -3.24 15.72
C PHE A 315 -9.70 -4.47 16.60
N ASN A 316 -8.69 -5.33 16.82
CA ASN A 316 -8.83 -6.54 17.64
C ASN A 316 -8.65 -6.32 19.14
#